data_AF-A0A923FIN0-F1
#
_entry.id   AF-A0A923FIN0-F1
#
_cell.length_a   1.000
_cell.length_b   1.000
_cell.length_c   1.000
_cell.angle_alpha   90.00
_cell.angle_beta   90.00
_cell.angle_gamma   90.00
#
_symmetry.space_group_name_H-M   'P 1'
#
loop_
_entity.id
_entity.type
_entity.pdbx_description
1 polymer ?
#
loop_
_entity_poly.entity_id
_entity_poly.type
_entity_poly.pdbx_seq_one_letter_code
_entity_poly.pdbx_strand_id
1 'polypeptide(L)'
;MKQTTGEVRAINRQSARVGVYVSEEEGHTVLELGPANDVDIGDVMEWDTTALGTQTYRNLTKGWTDEVYVAKHGVAAANLEVQLLVGS
;
A
#
# COMPACT_ATOMS: atom_id res chain seq x y z
N MET A 1 4.61 -19.53 2.03
CA MET A 1 3.87 -18.39 1.45
C MET A 1 4.87 -17.55 0.67
N LYS A 2 4.48 -16.98 -0.48
CA LYS A 2 5.35 -16.08 -1.25
C LYS A 2 5.28 -14.70 -0.57
N GLN A 3 6.42 -14.13 -0.21
CA GLN A 3 6.46 -12.73 0.23
C GLN A 3 6.41 -11.84 -0.99
N THR A 4 5.48 -10.89 -1.00
CA THR A 4 5.38 -9.83 -2.00
C THR A 4 6.01 -8.57 -1.43
N THR A 5 6.75 -7.86 -2.27
CA THR A 5 7.30 -6.55 -1.93
C THR A 5 6.84 -5.51 -2.94
N GLY A 6 6.75 -4.26 -2.50
CA GLY A 6 6.45 -3.15 -3.38
C GLY A 6 6.95 -1.83 -2.82
N GLU A 7 7.04 -0.82 -3.68
CA GLU A 7 7.55 0.50 -3.32
C GLU A 7 6.39 1.51 -3.27
N VAL A 8 6.35 2.34 -2.23
CA VAL A 8 5.34 3.40 -2.12
C VAL A 8 5.62 4.45 -3.20
N ARG A 9 4.71 4.59 -4.16
CA ARG A 9 4.83 5.51 -5.30
C ARG A 9 3.86 6.68 -5.26
N ALA A 10 2.81 6.60 -4.44
CA ALA A 10 1.85 7.68 -4.28
C ALA A 10 1.26 7.69 -2.87
N ILE A 11 0.99 8.88 -2.34
CA ILE A 11 0.38 9.10 -1.03
C ILE A 11 -0.63 10.24 -1.17
N ASN A 12 -1.87 9.99 -0.77
CA ASN A 12 -2.84 11.03 -0.48
C ASN A 12 -3.08 11.08 1.04
N ARG A 13 -2.51 12.09 1.69
CA ARG A 13 -2.62 12.24 3.15
C ARG A 13 -4.01 12.70 3.62
N GLN A 14 -4.83 13.29 2.75
CA GLN A 14 -6.18 13.73 3.11
C GLN A 14 -7.14 12.55 3.27
N SER A 15 -6.95 11.50 2.46
CA SER A 15 -7.73 10.26 2.49
C SER A 15 -7.01 9.11 3.20
N ALA A 16 -5.81 9.37 3.76
CA ALA A 16 -4.92 8.37 4.34
C ALA A 16 -4.60 7.18 3.41
N ARG A 17 -4.63 7.39 2.08
CA ARG A 17 -4.42 6.33 1.09
C ARG A 17 -3.04 6.37 0.48
N VAL A 18 -2.49 5.18 0.22
CA VAL A 18 -1.18 5.02 -0.41
C VAL A 18 -1.22 3.99 -1.52
N GLY A 19 -0.46 4.27 -2.58
CA GLY A 19 -0.24 3.38 -3.71
C GLY A 19 1.13 2.74 -3.62
N VAL A 20 1.17 1.43 -3.46
CA VAL A 20 2.39 0.62 -3.41
C VAL A 20 2.55 -0.12 -4.73
N TYR A 21 3.56 0.22 -5.50
CA TYR A 21 3.85 -0.41 -6.79
C TYR A 21 4.51 -1.78 -6.60
N VAL A 22 3.95 -2.79 -7.24
CA VAL A 22 4.46 -4.17 -7.27
C VAL A 22 4.98 -4.44 -8.68
N SER A 23 6.31 -4.58 -8.81
CA SER A 23 6.96 -4.77 -10.11
C SER A 23 6.54 -6.07 -10.80
N GLU A 24 6.35 -7.15 -10.05
CA GLU A 24 5.92 -8.46 -10.58
C GLU A 24 4.52 -8.43 -11.21
N GLU A 25 3.68 -7.48 -10.81
CA GLU A 25 2.29 -7.34 -11.27
C GLU A 25 2.10 -6.16 -12.23
N GLU A 26 3.14 -5.35 -12.45
CA GLU A 26 3.08 -4.05 -13.13
C GLU A 26 1.89 -3.17 -12.66
N GLY A 27 1.57 -3.26 -11.37
CA GLY A 27 0.36 -2.67 -10.79
C GLY A 27 0.59 -2.12 -9.38
N HIS A 28 -0.44 -1.48 -8.83
CA HIS A 28 -0.40 -0.92 -7.48
C HIS A 28 -1.38 -1.63 -6.54
N THR A 29 -0.91 -1.84 -5.32
CA THR A 29 -1.77 -2.11 -4.17
C THR A 29 -2.14 -0.78 -3.53
N VAL A 30 -3.43 -0.59 -3.25
CA VAL A 30 -3.95 0.61 -2.57
C VAL A 30 -4.25 0.24 -1.12
N LEU A 31 -3.60 0.95 -0.20
CA LEU A 31 -3.76 0.78 1.25
C LEU A 31 -4.36 2.04 1.86
N GLU A 32 -5.17 1.86 2.89
CA GLU A 32 -5.52 2.90 3.86
C GLU A 32 -4.68 2.71 5.12
N LEU A 33 -4.06 3.80 5.56
CA LEU A 33 -3.14 3.83 6.69
C LEU A 33 -3.81 4.41 7.92
N GLY A 34 -3.53 3.78 9.07
CA GLY A 34 -3.82 4.35 10.37
C GLY A 34 -2.83 5.46 10.75
N PRO A 35 -3.15 6.23 11.81
CA PRO A 35 -2.34 7.38 12.24
C PRO A 35 -0.94 7.01 12.76
N ALA A 36 -0.71 5.74 13.12
CA ALA A 36 0.59 5.23 13.56
C ALA A 36 1.47 4.73 12.39
N ASN A 37 0.91 4.58 11.19
CA ASN A 37 1.61 4.04 10.03
C ASN A 37 2.39 5.14 9.31
N ASP A 38 3.57 5.44 9.81
CA ASP A 38 4.48 6.39 9.17
C ASP A 38 5.00 5.82 7.84
N VAL A 39 4.71 6.49 6.72
CA VAL A 39 5.16 6.06 5.40
C VAL A 39 5.51 7.26 4.52
N ASP A 40 6.55 7.09 3.71
CA ASP A 40 6.97 8.06 2.70
C ASP A 40 7.07 7.43 1.30
N ILE A 41 7.07 8.28 0.27
CA ILE A 41 7.34 7.87 -1.10
C ILE A 41 8.76 7.28 -1.16
N GLY A 42 8.90 6.11 -1.77
CA GLY A 42 10.14 5.34 -1.85
C GLY A 42 10.31 4.29 -0.76
N ASP A 43 9.43 4.25 0.25
CA ASP A 43 9.45 3.17 1.24
C ASP A 43 9.14 1.81 0.59
N VAL A 44 9.81 0.77 1.05
CA VAL A 44 9.58 -0.61 0.62
C VAL A 44 8.66 -1.31 1.60
N MET A 45 7.51 -1.74 1.12
CA MET A 45 6.50 -2.48 1.88
C MET A 45 6.59 -3.98 1.54
N GLU A 46 6.33 -4.83 2.54
CA GLU A 46 6.29 -6.29 2.42
C GLU A 46 5.00 -6.85 3.05
N TRP A 47 4.44 -7.87 2.40
CA TRP A 47 3.27 -8.62 2.88
C TRP A 47 3.25 -10.05 2.31
N ASP A 48 2.41 -10.91 2.86
CA ASP A 48 2.38 -12.36 2.56
C ASP A 48 1.05 -12.87 1.97
N THR A 49 0.10 -11.97 1.74
CA THR A 49 -1.29 -12.29 1.38
C THR A 49 -1.90 -11.29 0.40
N THR A 50 -2.75 -11.78 -0.50
CA THR A 50 -3.53 -10.94 -1.45
C THR A 50 -4.96 -10.70 -0.97
N ALA A 51 -5.23 -10.91 0.33
CA ALA A 51 -6.53 -10.65 0.93
C ALA A 51 -6.78 -9.14 1.03
N LEU A 52 -8.04 -8.75 0.82
CA LEU A 52 -8.51 -7.39 1.06
C LEU A 52 -8.95 -7.23 2.52
N GLY A 53 -9.01 -5.98 2.99
CA GLY A 53 -9.36 -5.66 4.38
C GLY A 53 -8.13 -5.50 5.26
N THR A 54 -8.29 -5.66 6.58
CA THR A 54 -7.21 -5.46 7.55
C THR A 54 -6.17 -6.56 7.46
N GLN A 55 -4.96 -6.22 7.00
CA GLN A 55 -3.85 -7.15 6.83
C GLN A 55 -2.57 -6.60 7.45
N THR A 56 -1.69 -7.49 7.90
CA THR A 56 -0.37 -7.12 8.41
C THR A 56 0.56 -6.75 7.25
N TYR A 57 1.11 -5.55 7.30
CA TYR A 57 2.13 -5.07 6.39
C TYR A 57 3.37 -4.65 7.17
N ARG A 58 4.52 -4.77 6.52
CA ARG A 58 5.80 -4.33 7.07
C ARG A 58 6.41 -3.26 6.19
N ASN A 59 6.81 -2.14 6.78
CA ASN A 59 7.68 -1.17 6.13
C ASN A 59 9.13 -1.56 6.39
N LEU A 60 9.81 -2.09 5.37
CA LEU A 60 11.19 -2.53 5.46
C LEU A 60 12.18 -1.36 5.58
N THR A 61 11.83 -0.20 5.02
CA THR A 61 12.67 1.01 5.07
C THR A 61 12.68 1.60 6.48
N LYS A 62 11.51 1.68 7.12
CA LYS A 62 11.34 2.29 8.46
C LYS A 62 11.36 1.30 9.62
N GLY A 63 11.28 0.00 9.33
CA GLY A 63 11.44 -1.07 10.33
C GLY A 63 10.23 -1.33 11.21
N TRP A 64 9.02 -0.92 10.80
CA TRP A 64 7.79 -1.21 11.54
C TRP A 64 6.94 -2.28 10.84
N THR A 65 6.13 -2.97 11.65
CA THR A 65 5.10 -3.92 11.22
C THR A 65 3.80 -3.54 11.91
N ASP A 66 2.71 -3.44 11.15
CA ASP A 66 1.41 -3.05 11.69
C ASP A 66 0.26 -3.51 10.77
N GLU A 67 -0.96 -3.38 11.24
CA GLU A 67 -2.17 -3.61 10.45
C GLU A 67 -2.53 -2.39 9.60
N VAL A 68 -2.79 -2.62 8.32
CA VAL A 68 -3.29 -1.62 7.36
C VAL A 68 -4.53 -2.16 6.68
N TYR A 69 -5.37 -1.28 6.13
CA TYR A 69 -6.54 -1.72 5.37
C TYR A 69 -6.24 -1.77 3.87
N VAL A 70 -6.29 -2.97 3.29
CA VAL A 70 -6.04 -3.21 1.86
C VAL A 70 -7.33 -2.98 1.08
N ALA A 71 -7.38 -1.90 0.31
CA ALA A 71 -8.55 -1.56 -0.49
C ALA A 71 -8.58 -2.32 -1.82
N LYS A 72 -7.43 -2.40 -2.53
CA LYS A 72 -7.31 -3.04 -3.85
C LYS A 72 -5.90 -3.52 -4.15
N HIS A 73 -5.79 -4.52 -5.03
CA HIS A 73 -4.56 -4.94 -5.71
C HIS A 73 -4.64 -4.70 -7.22
N GLY A 74 -3.51 -4.76 -7.92
CA GLY A 74 -3.45 -4.72 -9.40
C GLY A 74 -3.97 -3.42 -10.04
N VAL A 75 -3.94 -2.29 -9.32
CA VAL A 75 -4.41 -1.01 -9.86
C VAL A 75 -3.40 -0.49 -10.87
N ALA A 76 -3.83 -0.40 -12.14
CA ALA A 76 -3.03 0.20 -13.20
C ALA A 76 -2.66 1.65 -12.88
N ALA A 77 -1.46 2.08 -13.26
CA ALA A 77 -0.94 3.43 -12.98
C ALA A 77 -1.91 4.55 -13.43
N ALA A 78 -2.55 4.38 -14.59
CA ALA A 78 -3.53 5.34 -15.12
C ALA A 78 -4.78 5.54 -14.23
N ASN A 79 -5.08 4.59 -13.35
CA ASN A 79 -6.24 4.63 -12.47
C ASN A 79 -5.89 4.95 -11.01
N LEU A 80 -4.60 5.05 -10.68
CA LEU A 80 -4.13 5.15 -9.29
C LEU A 80 -4.65 6.41 -8.61
N GLU A 81 -4.55 7.56 -9.25
CA GLU A 81 -4.98 8.85 -8.68
C GLU A 81 -6.44 8.81 -8.20
N VAL A 82 -7.34 8.27 -9.03
CA VAL A 82 -8.77 8.11 -8.68
C VAL A 82 -8.96 7.21 -7.47
N GLN A 83 -8.17 6.13 -7.33
CA GLN A 83 -8.28 5.24 -6.18
C GLN A 83 -7.78 5.88 -4.87
N LEU A 84 -6.94 6.91 -4.95
CA LEU A 84 -6.41 7.62 -3.78
C LEU A 84 -7.33 8.75 -3.30
N LEU A 85 -8.32 9.19 -4.10
CA LEU A 85 -9.17 10.33 -3.73
C LEU A 85 -10.32 9.97 -2.78
N VAL A 86 -10.86 8.76 -2.86
CA VAL A 86 -12.00 8.33 -2.04
C VAL A 86 -11.51 7.47 -0.90
N GLY A 87 -11.36 8.08 0.28
CA GLY A 87 -11.23 7.37 1.56
C GLY A 87 -12.60 6.99 2.11
N SER A 88 -12.67 5.86 2.80
CA SER A 88 -13.89 5.34 3.45
C SER A 88 -14.42 6.26 4.55
#